data_AF-A0A420RVR0-F1
#
_entry.id   AF-A0A420RVR0-F1
#
_cell.length_a   1.000
_cell.length_b   1.000
_cell.length_c   1.000
_cell.angle_alpha   90.00
_cell.angle_beta   90.00
_cell.angle_gamma   90.00
#
_symmetry.space_group_name_H-M   'P 1'
#
loop_
_entity.id
_entity.type
_entity.pdbx_description
1 polymer ?
#
loop_
_entity_poly.entity_id
_entity_poly.type
_entity_poly.pdbx_seq_one_letter_code
_entity_poly.pdbx_strand_id
1 'polypeptide(L)'
;MESAKRKRAAKACNYCRKRKRKCDGRQPVCTLCEEANNSECEYRDEGNESKSAPAKALLGHYPSDLFLHIELRRPIPEGLRLNAEPVSQIDLPTLSPNETDHLVRNYFQLVHRFHPILDQRAFYDLYDRTVDHGARPDLPSSLVLVVLALGSVAAETPNRMDASWSPGVKLFTPAVRLLLTESLCSFGGDPLLPQALYLAALYYSYLSRPLLAWRSEKLLRDGSQDQSILRVFWAILVLECDILAEHHLPRSGIEKIVDKLPYPWSDGPSEPYMHRWLADLSSRRLLNRIHYVLYAEAEPGTGDNAADNSEETQSSLPNLAHELNRQLGAWYHLLPHSIRPNLEIPPIGIDDTMVTIRYHTTGDIIYRPFLYQVCALAPGTQPNPATLENARQCLDHGGGITPLIRSLLKIGCPQGP
;
A
#
# COMPACT_ATOMS: atom_id res chain seq x y z
N MET A 1 -7.19 -20.87 56.62
CA MET A 1 -6.78 -19.52 56.17
C MET A 1 -5.87 -19.67 54.98
N GLU A 2 -6.44 -19.45 53.80
CA GLU A 2 -5.84 -19.74 52.49
C GLU A 2 -4.90 -18.59 52.08
N SER A 3 -3.61 -18.90 51.85
CA SER A 3 -2.62 -17.91 51.40
C SER A 3 -2.80 -17.65 49.90
N ALA A 4 -3.43 -16.53 49.56
CA ALA A 4 -3.63 -16.12 48.18
C ALA A 4 -2.28 -15.89 47.48
N LYS A 5 -1.97 -16.72 46.48
CA LYS A 5 -0.81 -16.58 45.58
C LYS A 5 -0.74 -15.15 45.03
N ARG A 6 0.35 -14.45 45.34
CA ARG A 6 0.66 -13.09 44.83
C ARG A 6 0.65 -13.11 43.29
N LYS A 7 -0.32 -12.43 42.68
CA LYS A 7 -0.38 -12.21 41.23
C LYS A 7 0.88 -11.44 40.79
N ARG A 8 1.58 -11.98 39.79
CA ARG A 8 2.75 -11.32 39.18
C ARG A 8 2.23 -10.26 38.21
N ALA A 9 2.64 -9.01 38.38
CA ALA A 9 2.26 -7.93 37.46
C ALA A 9 2.77 -8.22 36.04
N ALA A 10 1.92 -8.06 35.02
CA ALA A 10 2.30 -8.21 33.63
C ALA A 10 3.17 -7.04 33.12
N LYS A 11 3.05 -5.87 33.76
CA LYS A 11 3.75 -4.62 33.42
C LYS A 11 4.15 -3.88 34.70
N ALA A 12 5.41 -3.44 34.79
CA ALA A 12 5.91 -2.62 35.90
C ALA A 12 5.72 -1.13 35.57
N CYS A 13 5.49 -0.28 36.59
CA CYS A 13 5.44 1.17 36.39
C CYS A 13 6.81 1.75 35.99
N ASN A 14 6.81 2.96 35.42
CA ASN A 14 8.01 3.63 34.92
C ASN A 14 9.09 3.82 36.01
N TYR A 15 8.68 4.20 37.22
CA TYR A 15 9.57 4.38 38.37
C TYR A 15 10.30 3.08 38.75
N CYS A 16 9.56 1.98 38.91
CA CYS A 16 10.14 0.68 39.26
C CYS A 16 10.99 0.11 38.12
N ARG A 17 10.60 0.34 36.85
CA ARG A 17 11.34 -0.07 35.66
C ARG A 17 12.70 0.63 35.57
N LYS A 18 12.74 1.97 35.70
CA LYS A 18 13.99 2.77 35.69
C LYS A 18 14.97 2.31 36.77
N ARG A 19 14.46 1.93 37.95
CA ARG A 19 15.28 1.48 39.09
C ARG A 19 15.52 -0.03 39.13
N LYS A 20 15.07 -0.79 38.11
CA LYS A 20 15.17 -2.26 38.03
C LYS A 20 14.66 -2.97 39.31
N ARG A 21 13.57 -2.46 39.90
CA ARG A 21 12.92 -3.04 41.09
C ARG A 21 11.64 -3.79 40.72
N LYS A 22 11.27 -4.77 41.55
CA LYS A 22 10.11 -5.63 41.32
C LYS A 22 8.81 -4.89 41.66
N CYS A 23 8.12 -4.39 40.64
CA CYS A 23 6.80 -3.78 40.77
C CYS A 23 5.72 -4.84 41.03
N ASP A 24 4.76 -4.54 41.90
CA ASP A 24 3.62 -5.41 42.22
C ASP A 24 2.38 -5.14 41.33
N GLY A 25 2.43 -4.10 40.48
CA GLY A 25 1.40 -3.82 39.48
C GLY A 25 0.09 -3.27 40.05
N ARG A 26 0.07 -2.86 41.32
CA ARG A 26 -1.11 -2.26 41.93
C ARG A 26 -1.39 -0.89 41.29
N GLN A 27 -2.66 -0.60 41.03
CA GLN A 27 -3.14 0.67 40.48
C GLN A 27 -4.05 1.37 41.51
N PRO A 28 -4.02 2.71 41.63
CA PRO A 28 -3.31 3.68 40.77
C PRO A 28 -1.80 3.80 41.04
N VAL A 29 -1.33 3.44 42.24
CA VAL A 29 0.07 3.50 42.64
C VAL A 29 0.52 2.13 43.15
N CYS A 30 1.71 1.68 42.76
CA CYS A 30 2.29 0.42 43.22
C CYS A 30 2.84 0.58 44.65
N THR A 31 2.87 -0.47 45.47
CA THR A 31 3.26 -0.35 46.90
C THR A 31 4.67 0.24 47.08
N LEU A 32 5.60 -0.08 46.17
CA LEU A 32 6.96 0.48 46.16
C LEU A 32 6.99 2.00 45.92
N CYS A 33 6.07 2.53 45.11
CA CYS A 33 6.01 3.96 44.83
C CYS A 33 5.20 4.72 45.89
N GLU A 34 4.25 4.05 46.53
CA GLU A 34 3.50 4.57 47.67
C GLU A 34 4.42 4.77 48.87
N GLU A 35 5.24 3.76 49.21
CA GLU A 35 6.29 3.85 50.23
C GLU A 35 7.37 4.90 49.88
N ALA A 36 7.59 5.14 48.58
CA ALA A 36 8.48 6.18 48.08
C ALA A 36 7.77 7.55 47.92
N ASN A 37 6.70 7.78 48.68
CA ASN A 37 5.97 9.05 48.81
C ASN A 37 5.35 9.56 47.49
N ASN A 38 4.63 8.69 46.76
CA ASN A 38 3.96 9.01 45.49
C ASN A 38 4.90 9.54 44.39
N SER A 39 6.14 9.05 44.35
CA SER A 39 7.08 9.40 43.28
C SER A 39 6.60 8.86 41.93
N GLU A 40 6.14 9.76 41.04
CA GLU A 40 5.80 9.57 39.61
C GLU A 40 5.46 8.12 39.20
N CYS A 41 4.48 7.51 39.89
CA CYS A 41 4.10 6.13 39.63
C CYS A 41 3.17 6.05 38.42
N GLU A 42 3.73 6.25 37.24
CA GLU A 42 2.98 6.28 35.99
C GLU A 42 3.12 4.94 35.25
N TYR A 43 1.98 4.40 34.83
CA TYR A 43 1.90 3.28 33.89
C TYR A 43 1.50 3.86 32.52
N ARG A 44 2.45 4.45 31.79
CA ARG A 44 2.18 4.85 30.40
C ARG A 44 2.06 3.61 29.51
N ASP A 45 1.11 3.63 28.59
CA ASP A 45 1.18 2.79 27.42
C ASP A 45 2.28 3.32 26.52
N GLU A 46 3.31 2.49 26.29
CA GLU A 46 4.38 2.77 25.33
C GLU A 46 3.81 2.62 23.92
N GLY A 47 2.88 3.50 23.59
CA GLY A 47 2.40 3.75 22.26
C GLY A 47 3.13 4.97 21.72
N ASN A 48 4.12 4.71 20.86
CA ASN A 48 4.37 5.52 19.67
C ASN A 48 5.19 6.81 19.85
N GLU A 49 6.44 6.68 20.29
CA GLU A 49 7.44 7.74 20.13
C GLU A 49 8.69 7.14 19.50
N SER A 50 8.88 7.31 18.16
CA SER A 50 10.17 7.46 17.45
C SER A 50 10.07 7.45 15.91
N LYS A 51 9.25 8.33 15.30
CA LYS A 51 9.38 8.68 13.84
C LYS A 51 10.03 10.05 13.68
N SER A 52 10.94 10.21 12.72
CA SER A 52 11.85 11.36 12.47
C SER A 52 11.49 12.71 13.14
N ALA A 53 12.30 13.12 14.12
CA ALA A 53 12.04 14.27 14.98
C ALA A 53 11.84 15.64 14.27
N PRO A 54 12.54 16.00 13.17
CA PRO A 54 12.40 17.34 12.59
C PRO A 54 11.15 17.53 11.72
N ALA A 55 10.73 16.49 10.99
CA ALA A 55 9.57 16.55 10.09
C ALA A 55 8.23 16.61 10.84
N LYS A 56 8.19 16.00 12.02
CA LYS A 56 7.00 15.89 12.87
C LYS A 56 6.62 17.16 13.62
N ALA A 57 7.60 17.99 13.97
CA ALA A 57 7.34 19.23 14.70
C ALA A 57 6.52 20.23 13.86
N LEU A 58 6.52 20.06 12.54
CA LEU A 58 5.92 20.99 11.58
C LEU A 58 4.52 20.67 11.12
N LEU A 59 4.19 19.39 10.98
CA LEU A 59 2.94 18.93 10.37
C LEU A 59 1.83 18.70 11.40
N GLY A 60 2.13 18.87 12.70
CA GLY A 60 1.22 18.53 13.79
C GLY A 60 1.19 17.02 14.09
N HIS A 61 0.48 16.66 15.16
CA HIS A 61 0.29 15.26 15.56
C HIS A 61 -1.03 14.74 15.02
N TYR A 62 -0.96 13.76 14.11
CA TYR A 62 -2.07 12.84 13.90
C TYR A 62 -1.71 11.52 14.56
N PRO A 63 -2.59 10.94 15.39
CA PRO A 63 -2.42 9.58 15.89
C PRO A 63 -2.11 8.63 14.72
N SER A 64 -1.19 7.69 14.88
CA SER A 64 -0.84 6.75 13.79
C SER A 64 -2.01 5.89 13.33
N ASP A 65 -3.03 5.78 14.18
CA ASP A 65 -4.28 5.10 13.92
C ASP A 65 -5.39 6.05 13.46
N LEU A 66 -5.12 7.33 13.16
CA LEU A 66 -6.15 8.28 12.72
C LEU A 66 -6.84 7.79 11.45
N PHE A 67 -6.07 7.39 10.43
CA PHE A 67 -6.61 6.85 9.19
C PHE A 67 -7.40 5.57 9.43
N LEU A 68 -6.89 4.68 10.28
CA LEU A 68 -7.59 3.46 10.69
C LEU A 68 -8.94 3.80 11.34
N HIS A 69 -8.97 4.77 12.26
CA HIS A 69 -10.20 5.21 12.92
C HIS A 69 -11.20 5.87 11.96
N ILE A 70 -10.72 6.68 11.02
CA ILE A 70 -11.55 7.31 10.00
C ILE A 70 -12.20 6.23 9.12
N GLU A 71 -11.42 5.28 8.62
CA GLU A 71 -11.91 4.25 7.71
C GLU A 71 -12.77 3.20 8.44
N LEU A 72 -12.50 2.88 9.71
CA LEU A 72 -13.39 2.02 10.53
C LEU A 72 -14.76 2.64 10.77
N ARG A 73 -14.86 3.98 10.79
CA ARG A 73 -16.12 4.71 10.93
C ARG A 73 -16.85 4.90 9.60
N ARG A 74 -16.19 4.62 8.48
CA ARG A 74 -16.79 4.77 7.15
C ARG A 74 -17.84 3.68 6.93
N PRO A 75 -19.08 4.04 6.58
CA PRO A 75 -20.11 3.04 6.33
C PRO A 75 -19.75 2.18 5.11
N ILE A 76 -19.92 0.87 5.25
CA ILE A 76 -19.80 -0.08 4.15
C ILE A 76 -21.16 -0.14 3.43
N PRO A 77 -21.23 0.25 2.14
CA PRO A 77 -22.43 0.11 1.32
C PRO A 77 -22.96 -1.32 1.37
N GLU A 78 -24.27 -1.49 1.36
CA GLU A 78 -24.93 -2.80 1.52
C GLU A 78 -24.41 -3.84 0.50
N GLY A 79 -24.25 -3.42 -0.75
CA GLY A 79 -23.71 -4.26 -1.81
C GLY A 79 -22.29 -4.77 -1.51
N LEU A 80 -21.47 -4.05 -0.74
CA LEU A 80 -20.08 -4.44 -0.44
C LEU A 80 -19.93 -5.23 0.87
N ARG A 81 -21.03 -5.52 1.58
CA ARG A 81 -20.98 -6.25 2.84
C ARG A 81 -20.70 -7.73 2.60
N LEU A 82 -19.62 -8.21 3.21
CA LEU A 82 -19.17 -9.60 3.18
C LEU A 82 -19.81 -10.35 4.35
N ASN A 83 -21.11 -10.61 4.24
CA ASN A 83 -21.82 -11.44 5.21
C ASN A 83 -21.50 -12.91 4.94
N ALA A 84 -21.35 -13.70 6.00
CA ALA A 84 -21.19 -15.15 5.88
C ALA A 84 -22.52 -15.75 5.41
N GLU A 85 -22.53 -16.28 4.19
CA GLU A 85 -23.67 -16.96 3.60
C GLU A 85 -23.21 -18.35 3.11
N PRO A 86 -24.02 -19.40 3.28
CA PRO A 86 -23.75 -20.69 2.67
C PRO A 86 -23.61 -20.56 1.15
N VAL A 87 -22.67 -21.29 0.55
CA VAL A 87 -22.43 -21.28 -0.91
C VAL A 87 -23.70 -21.54 -1.72
N SER A 88 -24.61 -22.38 -1.20
CA SER A 88 -25.90 -22.69 -1.84
C SER A 88 -26.90 -21.52 -1.89
N GLN A 89 -26.66 -20.45 -1.12
CA GLN A 89 -27.51 -19.26 -1.05
C GLN A 89 -26.93 -18.07 -1.83
N ILE A 90 -25.72 -18.21 -2.38
CA ILE A 90 -25.08 -17.17 -3.18
C ILE A 90 -25.71 -17.20 -4.58
N ASP A 91 -26.51 -16.18 -4.88
CA ASP A 91 -27.09 -16.00 -6.21
C ASP A 91 -26.03 -15.48 -7.19
N LEU A 92 -25.87 -16.19 -8.31
CA LEU A 92 -24.88 -15.86 -9.33
C LEU A 92 -25.57 -15.20 -10.53
N PRO A 93 -25.00 -14.11 -11.05
CA PRO A 93 -25.61 -13.38 -12.16
C PRO A 93 -25.59 -14.21 -13.44
N THR A 94 -26.64 -14.08 -14.25
CA THR A 94 -26.64 -14.58 -15.62
C THR A 94 -25.73 -13.72 -16.48
N LEU A 95 -24.83 -14.35 -17.24
CA LEU A 95 -23.87 -13.66 -18.10
C LEU A 95 -24.36 -13.70 -19.55
N SER A 96 -24.33 -12.55 -20.22
CA SER A 96 -24.57 -12.47 -21.66
C SER A 96 -23.35 -11.87 -22.37
N PRO A 97 -22.86 -12.45 -23.48
CA PRO A 97 -21.68 -11.93 -24.18
C PRO A 97 -21.83 -10.45 -24.56
N ASN A 98 -23.02 -10.06 -25.04
CA ASN A 98 -23.34 -8.68 -25.43
C ASN A 98 -23.08 -7.66 -24.32
N GLU A 99 -23.33 -8.03 -23.06
CA GLU A 99 -23.16 -7.17 -21.89
C GLU A 99 -21.77 -7.32 -21.25
N THR A 100 -21.06 -8.43 -21.48
CA THR A 100 -19.84 -8.74 -20.72
C THR A 100 -18.55 -8.62 -21.53
N ASP A 101 -18.60 -8.73 -22.87
CA ASP A 101 -17.42 -8.64 -23.74
C ASP A 101 -16.68 -7.29 -23.62
N HIS A 102 -17.44 -6.21 -23.48
CA HIS A 102 -16.84 -4.88 -23.33
C HIS A 102 -16.18 -4.69 -21.97
N LEU A 103 -16.69 -5.35 -20.92
CA LEU A 103 -16.09 -5.32 -19.59
C LEU A 103 -14.75 -6.05 -19.57
N VAL A 104 -14.66 -7.22 -20.24
CA VAL A 104 -13.39 -7.94 -20.39
C VAL A 104 -12.37 -7.08 -21.15
N ARG A 105 -12.79 -6.44 -22.25
CA ARG A 105 -11.92 -5.51 -23.00
C ARG A 105 -11.44 -4.35 -22.13
N ASN A 106 -12.32 -3.73 -21.35
CA ASN A 106 -11.97 -2.66 -20.43
C ASN A 106 -10.96 -3.13 -19.37
N TYR A 107 -11.14 -4.32 -18.81
CA TYR A 107 -10.18 -4.89 -17.85
C TYR A 107 -8.78 -4.99 -18.47
N PHE A 108 -8.63 -5.60 -19.65
CA PHE A 108 -7.31 -5.76 -20.25
C PHE A 108 -6.67 -4.41 -20.63
N GLN A 109 -7.48 -3.46 -21.10
CA GLN A 109 -6.99 -2.15 -21.55
C GLN A 109 -6.70 -1.15 -20.42
N LEU A 110 -7.42 -1.23 -19.30
CA LEU A 110 -7.38 -0.23 -18.24
C LEU A 110 -6.78 -0.74 -16.94
N VAL A 111 -6.88 -2.05 -16.67
CA VAL A 111 -6.45 -2.66 -15.39
C VAL A 111 -5.23 -3.56 -15.59
N HIS A 112 -5.34 -4.59 -16.44
CA HIS A 112 -4.28 -5.59 -16.65
C HIS A 112 -2.96 -4.95 -17.09
N ARG A 113 -3.00 -3.91 -17.92
CA ARG A 113 -1.78 -3.19 -18.35
C ARG A 113 -0.88 -2.72 -17.20
N PHE A 114 -1.46 -2.43 -16.02
CA PHE A 114 -0.74 -2.02 -14.81
C PHE A 114 -0.60 -3.17 -13.81
N HIS A 115 -1.39 -4.23 -13.98
CA HIS A 115 -1.45 -5.40 -13.11
C HIS A 115 -1.46 -6.71 -13.93
N PRO A 116 -0.39 -7.05 -14.66
CA PRO A 116 -0.39 -8.10 -15.69
C PRO A 116 -0.24 -9.51 -15.11
N ILE A 117 -1.14 -9.87 -14.19
CA ILE A 117 -1.07 -11.11 -13.42
C ILE A 117 -1.77 -12.29 -14.12
N LEU A 118 -2.61 -12.03 -15.12
CA LEU A 118 -3.36 -13.05 -15.87
C LEU A 118 -2.75 -13.27 -17.25
N ASP A 119 -2.77 -14.51 -17.73
CA ASP A 119 -2.57 -14.77 -19.16
C ASP A 119 -3.85 -14.44 -19.93
N GLN A 120 -3.73 -13.61 -20.97
CA GLN A 120 -4.90 -13.10 -21.69
C GLN A 120 -5.65 -14.22 -22.42
N ARG A 121 -4.93 -15.17 -23.06
CA ARG A 121 -5.55 -16.25 -23.84
C ARG A 121 -6.25 -17.24 -22.93
N ALA A 122 -5.56 -17.70 -21.88
CA ALA A 122 -6.11 -18.61 -20.89
C ALA A 122 -7.34 -18.01 -20.18
N PHE A 123 -7.34 -16.69 -19.95
CA PHE A 123 -8.50 -15.99 -19.40
C PHE A 123 -9.69 -15.98 -20.38
N TYR A 124 -9.47 -15.69 -21.67
CA TYR A 124 -10.57 -15.72 -22.65
C TYR A 124 -11.17 -17.13 -22.76
N ASP A 125 -10.35 -18.18 -22.79
CA ASP A 125 -10.85 -19.56 -22.77
C ASP A 125 -11.69 -19.85 -21.52
N LEU A 126 -11.33 -19.25 -20.38
CA LEU A 126 -12.09 -19.39 -19.14
C LEU A 126 -13.40 -18.59 -19.18
N TYR A 127 -13.36 -17.38 -19.70
CA TYR A 127 -14.53 -16.52 -19.87
C TYR A 127 -15.57 -17.19 -20.77
N ASP A 128 -15.17 -17.69 -21.95
CA ASP A 128 -16.06 -18.33 -22.90
C ASP A 128 -16.75 -19.55 -22.27
N ARG A 129 -16.01 -20.42 -21.58
CA ARG A 129 -16.58 -21.56 -20.84
C ARG A 129 -17.58 -21.13 -19.77
N THR A 130 -17.31 -20.04 -19.06
CA THR A 130 -18.17 -19.54 -17.98
C THR A 130 -19.46 -18.94 -18.53
N VAL A 131 -19.39 -18.29 -19.69
CA VAL A 131 -20.56 -17.72 -20.37
C VAL A 131 -21.41 -18.84 -20.99
N ASP A 132 -20.79 -19.81 -21.67
CA ASP A 132 -21.48 -20.91 -22.35
C ASP A 132 -22.19 -21.87 -21.36
N HIS A 133 -21.57 -22.15 -20.22
CA HIS A 133 -22.11 -23.08 -19.23
C HIS A 133 -22.85 -22.39 -18.08
N GLY A 134 -22.82 -21.05 -18.03
CA GLY A 134 -23.31 -20.24 -16.92
C GLY A 134 -22.33 -20.21 -15.73
N ALA A 135 -22.40 -19.12 -14.95
CA ALA A 135 -21.59 -18.95 -13.76
C ALA A 135 -21.95 -20.00 -12.70
N ARG A 136 -20.93 -20.64 -12.12
CA ARG A 136 -21.07 -21.67 -11.08
C ARG A 136 -20.41 -21.19 -9.78
N PRO A 137 -20.75 -21.78 -8.61
CA PRO A 137 -20.11 -21.44 -7.35
C PRO A 137 -18.72 -22.08 -7.25
N ASP A 138 -17.83 -21.73 -8.18
CA ASP A 138 -16.47 -22.23 -8.28
C ASP A 138 -15.46 -21.08 -8.43
N LEU A 139 -14.19 -21.41 -8.22
CA LEU A 139 -13.08 -20.46 -8.32
C LEU A 139 -12.95 -19.83 -9.72
N PRO A 140 -13.05 -20.58 -10.83
CA PRO A 140 -12.93 -19.99 -12.16
C PRO A 140 -14.06 -18.99 -12.49
N SER A 141 -15.31 -19.29 -12.13
CA SER A 141 -16.42 -18.32 -12.30
C SER A 141 -16.22 -17.09 -11.43
N SER A 142 -15.73 -17.27 -10.20
CA SER A 142 -15.43 -16.15 -9.29
C SER A 142 -14.36 -15.22 -9.87
N LEU A 143 -13.31 -15.76 -10.48
CA LEU A 143 -12.29 -14.95 -11.16
C LEU A 143 -12.89 -14.15 -12.32
N VAL A 144 -13.71 -14.78 -13.17
CA VAL A 144 -14.38 -14.10 -14.29
C VAL A 144 -15.24 -12.95 -13.80
N LEU A 145 -16.07 -13.17 -12.77
CA LEU A 145 -16.94 -12.14 -12.21
C LEU A 145 -16.15 -10.96 -11.61
N VAL A 146 -15.03 -11.22 -10.94
CA VAL A 146 -14.14 -10.15 -10.43
C VAL A 146 -13.53 -9.35 -11.59
N VAL A 147 -13.09 -10.02 -12.67
CA VAL A 147 -12.55 -9.34 -13.87
C VAL A 147 -13.60 -8.46 -14.53
N LEU A 148 -14.85 -8.95 -14.67
CA LEU A 148 -15.95 -8.16 -15.20
C LEU A 148 -16.27 -6.95 -14.32
N ALA A 149 -16.25 -7.11 -12.99
CA ALA A 149 -16.46 -6.02 -12.06
C ALA A 149 -15.36 -4.95 -12.15
N LEU A 150 -14.10 -5.37 -12.28
CA LEU A 150 -12.96 -4.48 -12.51
C LEU A 150 -13.08 -3.74 -13.84
N GLY A 151 -13.49 -4.42 -14.91
CA GLY A 151 -13.76 -3.82 -16.21
C GLY A 151 -14.87 -2.78 -16.18
N SER A 152 -15.86 -2.94 -15.30
CA SER A 152 -16.93 -1.97 -15.06
C SER A 152 -16.40 -0.74 -14.31
N VAL A 153 -15.78 -0.93 -13.14
CA VAL A 153 -15.33 0.21 -12.31
C VAL A 153 -14.20 1.00 -12.94
N ALA A 154 -13.30 0.36 -13.70
CA ALA A 154 -12.18 1.05 -14.34
C ALA A 154 -12.60 1.97 -15.50
N ALA A 155 -13.76 1.71 -16.11
CA ALA A 155 -14.28 2.51 -17.21
C ALA A 155 -15.12 3.71 -16.76
N GLU A 156 -15.47 3.79 -15.47
CA GLU A 156 -16.29 4.86 -14.92
C GLU A 156 -15.47 5.99 -14.29
N THR A 157 -15.99 7.21 -14.35
CA THR A 157 -15.45 8.35 -13.60
C THR A 157 -15.90 8.26 -12.13
N PRO A 158 -14.98 8.21 -11.15
CA PRO A 158 -15.35 8.06 -9.75
C PRO A 158 -16.25 9.18 -9.23
N ASN A 159 -17.46 8.84 -8.79
CA ASN A 159 -18.34 9.79 -8.10
C ASN A 159 -17.98 9.89 -6.62
N ARG A 160 -17.11 10.84 -6.28
CA ARG A 160 -16.60 11.03 -4.91
C ARG A 160 -17.66 11.48 -3.90
N MET A 161 -18.82 11.96 -4.37
CA MET A 161 -19.90 12.46 -3.51
C MET A 161 -20.95 11.38 -3.20
N ASP A 162 -21.01 10.33 -4.01
CA ASP A 162 -21.96 9.25 -3.84
C ASP A 162 -21.33 8.08 -3.09
N ALA A 163 -21.74 7.89 -1.83
CA ALA A 163 -21.29 6.79 -1.00
C ALA A 163 -21.71 5.40 -1.55
N SER A 164 -22.71 5.35 -2.43
CA SER A 164 -23.22 4.13 -3.06
C SER A 164 -22.53 3.79 -4.39
N TRP A 165 -21.65 4.65 -4.90
CA TRP A 165 -20.90 4.40 -6.13
C TRP A 165 -20.07 3.12 -6.00
N SER A 166 -20.53 2.08 -6.69
CA SER A 166 -19.94 0.74 -6.68
C SER A 166 -20.23 0.00 -8.01
N PRO A 167 -19.67 0.48 -9.14
CA PRO A 167 -19.86 -0.14 -10.44
C PRO A 167 -19.46 -1.62 -10.44
N GLY A 168 -20.25 -2.47 -11.08
CA GLY A 168 -19.98 -3.91 -11.11
C GLY A 168 -20.20 -4.65 -9.79
N VAL A 169 -20.75 -4.02 -8.74
CA VAL A 169 -20.93 -4.67 -7.42
C VAL A 169 -21.77 -5.95 -7.48
N LYS A 170 -22.76 -6.02 -8.37
CA LYS A 170 -23.60 -7.22 -8.57
C LYS A 170 -22.81 -8.43 -9.07
N LEU A 171 -21.72 -8.20 -9.79
CA LEU A 171 -20.79 -9.23 -10.24
C LEU A 171 -19.78 -9.54 -9.12
N PHE A 172 -19.28 -8.48 -8.48
CA PHE A 172 -18.21 -8.55 -7.49
C PHE A 172 -18.60 -9.29 -6.21
N THR A 173 -19.73 -8.93 -5.59
CA THR A 173 -20.12 -9.40 -4.27
C THR A 173 -20.31 -10.91 -4.14
N PRO A 174 -21.05 -11.58 -5.04
CA PRO A 174 -21.15 -13.04 -4.98
C PRO A 174 -19.78 -13.70 -5.20
N ALA A 175 -18.94 -13.16 -6.09
CA ALA A 175 -17.62 -13.70 -6.37
C ALA A 175 -16.70 -13.63 -5.14
N VAL A 176 -16.58 -12.47 -4.48
CA VAL A 176 -15.70 -12.33 -3.32
C VAL A 176 -16.17 -13.17 -2.11
N ARG A 177 -17.49 -13.40 -1.95
CA ARG A 177 -18.01 -14.32 -0.92
C ARG A 177 -17.57 -15.77 -1.16
N LEU A 178 -17.58 -16.22 -2.41
CA LEU A 178 -17.07 -17.54 -2.81
C LEU A 178 -15.56 -17.63 -2.56
N LEU A 179 -14.78 -16.62 -2.98
CA LEU A 179 -13.33 -16.58 -2.78
C LEU A 179 -12.94 -16.61 -1.30
N LEU A 180 -13.65 -15.87 -0.44
CA LEU A 180 -13.42 -15.90 1.00
C LEU A 180 -13.75 -17.25 1.63
N THR A 181 -14.76 -17.95 1.12
CA THR A 181 -15.09 -19.31 1.59
C THR A 181 -14.00 -20.31 1.15
N GLU A 182 -13.61 -20.26 -0.13
CA GLU A 182 -12.59 -21.12 -0.71
C GLU A 182 -11.24 -20.97 -0.01
N SER A 183 -10.84 -19.74 0.28
CA SER A 183 -9.57 -19.44 0.93
C SER A 183 -9.45 -19.87 2.40
N LEU A 184 -10.57 -20.17 3.06
CA LEU A 184 -10.56 -20.81 4.39
C LEU A 184 -10.37 -22.32 4.31
N CYS A 185 -10.68 -22.93 3.16
CA CYS A 185 -10.72 -24.38 2.96
C CYS A 185 -9.56 -24.89 2.09
N SER A 186 -8.97 -24.03 1.26
CA SER A 186 -7.93 -24.38 0.30
C SER A 186 -6.54 -24.24 0.91
N PHE A 187 -5.73 -25.29 0.80
CA PHE A 187 -4.37 -25.36 1.33
C PHE A 187 -3.36 -25.45 0.17
N GLY A 188 -3.25 -24.38 -0.63
CA GLY A 188 -2.20 -24.18 -1.64
C GLY A 188 -2.29 -25.08 -2.89
N GLY A 189 -1.88 -24.54 -4.05
CA GLY A 189 -1.67 -25.31 -5.28
C GLY A 189 -2.29 -24.73 -6.55
N ASP A 190 -3.41 -24.01 -6.45
CA ASP A 190 -4.05 -23.36 -7.60
C ASP A 190 -3.66 -21.87 -7.67
N PRO A 191 -3.03 -21.38 -8.77
CA PRO A 191 -2.71 -19.97 -8.95
C PRO A 191 -3.94 -19.06 -9.10
N LEU A 192 -5.12 -19.61 -9.44
CA LEU A 192 -6.34 -18.83 -9.66
C LEU A 192 -6.85 -18.15 -8.38
N LEU A 193 -6.73 -18.82 -7.23
CA LEU A 193 -7.19 -18.27 -5.94
C LEU A 193 -6.41 -17.01 -5.54
N PRO A 194 -5.06 -17.02 -5.47
CA PRO A 194 -4.30 -15.82 -5.17
C PRO A 194 -4.50 -14.72 -6.21
N GLN A 195 -4.63 -15.05 -7.51
CA GLN A 195 -4.97 -14.07 -8.55
C GLN A 195 -6.32 -13.41 -8.30
N ALA A 196 -7.36 -14.21 -8.05
CA ALA A 196 -8.73 -13.72 -7.83
C ALA A 196 -8.85 -12.88 -6.54
N LEU A 197 -8.20 -13.29 -5.45
CA LEU A 197 -8.16 -12.53 -4.20
C LEU A 197 -7.44 -11.19 -4.37
N TYR A 198 -6.32 -11.17 -5.10
CA TYR A 198 -5.62 -9.93 -5.41
C TYR A 198 -6.49 -8.99 -6.26
N LEU A 199 -7.12 -9.49 -7.32
CA LEU A 199 -8.03 -8.68 -8.14
C LEU A 199 -9.23 -8.19 -7.34
N ALA A 200 -9.69 -8.96 -6.35
CA ALA A 200 -10.72 -8.52 -5.44
C ALA A 200 -10.26 -7.37 -4.52
N ALA A 201 -9.04 -7.45 -4.01
CA ALA A 201 -8.40 -6.34 -3.28
C ALA A 201 -8.26 -5.09 -4.17
N LEU A 202 -7.86 -5.28 -5.42
CA LEU A 202 -7.73 -4.21 -6.40
C LEU A 202 -9.08 -3.52 -6.68
N TYR A 203 -10.18 -4.27 -6.78
CA TYR A 203 -11.51 -3.68 -6.93
C TYR A 203 -11.86 -2.76 -5.75
N TYR A 204 -11.59 -3.18 -4.51
CA TYR A 204 -11.75 -2.30 -3.35
C TYR A 204 -10.86 -1.06 -3.41
N SER A 205 -9.65 -1.17 -3.97
CA SER A 205 -8.77 -0.03 -4.21
C SER A 205 -9.37 0.98 -5.18
N TYR A 206 -10.00 0.52 -6.28
CA TYR A 206 -10.73 1.39 -7.22
C TYR A 206 -11.90 2.13 -6.55
N LEU A 207 -12.53 1.53 -5.53
CA LEU A 207 -13.58 2.16 -4.73
C LEU A 207 -13.03 3.06 -3.60
N SER A 208 -11.71 3.29 -3.56
CA SER A 208 -11.01 3.98 -2.47
C SER A 208 -11.34 3.39 -1.09
N ARG A 209 -11.37 2.05 -0.95
CA ARG A 209 -11.63 1.33 0.32
C ARG A 209 -10.38 0.57 0.80
N PRO A 210 -9.34 1.28 1.31
CA PRO A 210 -8.03 0.69 1.60
C PRO A 210 -8.05 -0.40 2.68
N LEU A 211 -8.92 -0.30 3.69
CA LEU A 211 -9.02 -1.35 4.73
C LEU A 211 -9.60 -2.67 4.19
N LEU A 212 -10.53 -2.61 3.23
CA LEU A 212 -11.11 -3.81 2.62
C LEU A 212 -10.11 -4.47 1.65
N ALA A 213 -9.36 -3.66 0.90
CA ALA A 213 -8.25 -4.13 0.08
C ALA A 213 -7.20 -4.86 0.94
N TRP A 214 -6.69 -4.21 1.99
CA TRP A 214 -5.66 -4.76 2.88
C TRP A 214 -6.06 -6.06 3.58
N ARG A 215 -7.33 -6.21 3.99
CA ARG A 215 -7.82 -7.45 4.63
C ARG A 215 -7.75 -8.65 3.68
N SER A 216 -7.95 -8.43 2.39
CA SER A 216 -8.02 -9.48 1.36
C SER A 216 -6.63 -9.99 0.99
N GLU A 217 -5.57 -9.20 1.20
CA GLU A 217 -4.18 -9.53 0.87
C GLU A 217 -3.52 -10.51 1.86
N LYS A 218 -3.97 -10.54 3.13
CA LYS A 218 -3.35 -11.34 4.20
C LYS A 218 -3.50 -12.86 4.09
N LEU A 219 -4.13 -13.33 3.02
CA LEU A 219 -4.57 -14.71 2.86
C LEU A 219 -3.68 -15.54 1.93
N LEU A 220 -2.67 -14.94 1.30
CA LEU A 220 -1.67 -15.66 0.53
C LEU A 220 -0.54 -16.17 1.44
N ARG A 221 -0.25 -17.48 1.40
CA ARG A 221 0.70 -18.11 2.31
C ARG A 221 1.78 -18.98 1.69
N ASP A 222 1.92 -19.04 0.37
CA ASP A 222 2.91 -19.96 -0.22
C ASP A 222 3.71 -19.41 -1.39
N GLY A 223 5.03 -19.54 -1.30
CA GLY A 223 6.00 -19.11 -2.29
C GLY A 223 6.21 -20.19 -3.35
N SER A 224 5.27 -20.32 -4.27
CA SER A 224 5.45 -21.21 -5.43
C SER A 224 6.41 -20.60 -6.46
N GLN A 225 7.02 -21.45 -7.31
CA GLN A 225 7.86 -21.04 -8.44
C GLN A 225 7.05 -20.72 -9.72
N ASP A 226 5.73 -20.80 -9.68
CA ASP A 226 4.86 -20.48 -10.81
C ASP A 226 4.94 -18.98 -11.14
N GLN A 227 5.18 -18.63 -12.41
CA GLN A 227 5.23 -17.24 -12.87
C GLN A 227 3.95 -16.48 -12.55
N SER A 228 2.79 -17.13 -12.64
CA SER A 228 1.49 -16.53 -12.31
C SER A 228 1.44 -16.09 -10.85
N ILE A 229 1.93 -16.93 -9.95
CA ILE A 229 1.99 -16.65 -8.51
C ILE A 229 3.08 -15.62 -8.20
N LEU A 230 4.25 -15.69 -8.85
CA LEU A 230 5.29 -14.68 -8.74
C LEU A 230 4.76 -13.29 -9.12
N ARG A 231 4.00 -13.18 -10.23
CA ARG A 231 3.39 -11.91 -10.64
C ARG A 231 2.41 -11.38 -9.58
N VAL A 232 1.62 -12.25 -8.95
CA VAL A 232 0.73 -11.86 -7.86
C VAL A 232 1.50 -11.35 -6.64
N PHE A 233 2.59 -12.01 -6.23
CA PHE A 233 3.43 -11.55 -5.12
C PHE A 233 3.95 -10.12 -5.33
N TRP A 234 4.45 -9.84 -6.52
CA TRP A 234 4.91 -8.52 -6.91
C TRP A 234 3.77 -7.49 -6.94
N ALA A 235 2.61 -7.88 -7.46
CA ALA A 235 1.44 -7.02 -7.53
C ALA A 235 0.89 -6.67 -6.14
N ILE A 236 0.90 -7.62 -5.19
CA ILE A 236 0.56 -7.40 -3.78
C ILE A 236 1.55 -6.44 -3.12
N LEU A 237 2.86 -6.62 -3.32
CA LEU A 237 3.86 -5.71 -2.76
C LEU A 237 3.60 -4.26 -3.20
N VAL A 238 3.30 -4.04 -4.49
CA VAL A 238 3.02 -2.69 -5.00
C VAL A 238 1.80 -2.09 -4.29
N LEU A 239 0.70 -2.83 -4.24
CA LEU A 239 -0.55 -2.40 -3.61
C LEU A 239 -0.39 -2.13 -2.11
N GLU A 240 0.26 -3.03 -1.38
CA GLU A 240 0.54 -2.86 0.04
C GLU A 240 1.40 -1.61 0.29
N CYS A 241 2.45 -1.40 -0.51
CA CYS A 241 3.28 -0.21 -0.38
C CYS A 241 2.49 1.10 -0.61
N ASP A 242 1.47 1.11 -1.49
CA ASP A 242 0.66 2.32 -1.75
C ASP A 242 -0.22 2.59 -0.53
N ILE A 243 -0.85 1.54 0.01
CA ILE A 243 -1.66 1.61 1.23
C ILE A 243 -0.83 2.05 2.45
N LEU A 244 0.37 1.50 2.62
CA LEU A 244 1.26 1.80 3.74
C LEU A 244 1.77 3.24 3.71
N ALA A 245 2.10 3.76 2.52
CA ALA A 245 2.57 5.13 2.35
C ALA A 245 1.52 6.17 2.77
N GLU A 246 0.23 5.86 2.61
CA GLU A 246 -0.87 6.79 2.90
C GLU A 246 -1.53 6.57 4.27
N HIS A 247 -1.66 5.32 4.72
CA HIS A 247 -2.58 4.97 5.82
C HIS A 247 -1.94 4.40 7.09
N HIS A 248 -0.60 4.25 7.12
CA HIS A 248 0.14 3.77 8.31
C HIS A 248 -0.39 2.42 8.87
N LEU A 249 -0.89 1.53 8.00
CA LEU A 249 -1.38 0.22 8.41
C LEU A 249 -0.24 -0.74 8.82
N PRO A 250 -0.52 -1.82 9.55
CA PRO A 250 0.49 -2.83 9.86
C PRO A 250 0.95 -3.57 8.59
N ARG A 251 2.27 -3.75 8.45
CA ARG A 251 2.86 -4.53 7.35
C ARG A 251 2.51 -6.02 7.46
N SER A 252 2.26 -6.68 6.34
CA SER A 252 2.09 -8.13 6.26
C SER A 252 3.41 -8.90 6.37
N GLY A 253 4.52 -8.27 5.97
CA GLY A 253 5.83 -8.90 5.82
C GLY A 253 6.10 -9.47 4.43
N ILE A 254 5.23 -9.21 3.44
CA ILE A 254 5.41 -9.62 2.04
C ILE A 254 6.73 -9.14 1.43
N GLU A 255 7.22 -7.98 1.89
CA GLU A 255 8.53 -7.41 1.55
C GLU A 255 9.67 -8.43 1.73
N LYS A 256 9.66 -9.18 2.84
CA LYS A 256 10.71 -10.18 3.16
C LYS A 256 10.66 -11.39 2.23
N ILE A 257 9.49 -11.67 1.65
CA ILE A 257 9.29 -12.75 0.68
C ILE A 257 9.76 -12.25 -0.68
N VAL A 258 9.25 -11.11 -1.14
CA VAL A 258 9.53 -10.54 -2.48
C VAL A 258 10.99 -10.14 -2.66
N ASP A 259 11.70 -9.77 -1.60
CA ASP A 259 13.14 -9.50 -1.66
C ASP A 259 13.96 -10.73 -2.10
N LYS A 260 13.44 -11.94 -1.87
CA LYS A 260 14.07 -13.20 -2.29
C LYS A 260 13.59 -13.72 -3.64
N LEU A 261 12.56 -13.09 -4.21
CA LEU A 261 11.96 -13.52 -5.47
C LEU A 261 12.68 -12.87 -6.68
N PRO A 262 12.83 -13.60 -7.79
CA PRO A 262 13.25 -13.01 -9.05
C PRO A 262 12.18 -12.03 -9.56
N TYR A 263 12.59 -11.13 -10.46
CA TYR A 263 11.61 -10.37 -11.24
C TYR A 263 10.76 -11.32 -12.11
N PRO A 264 9.47 -11.02 -12.29
CA PRO A 264 8.62 -11.82 -13.17
C PRO A 264 9.12 -11.67 -14.61
N TRP A 265 9.16 -12.77 -15.36
CA TRP A 265 9.50 -12.71 -16.78
C TRP A 265 8.23 -12.84 -17.64
N SER A 266 8.32 -12.36 -18.88
CA SER A 266 7.33 -12.66 -19.92
C SER A 266 7.88 -13.77 -20.82
N ASP A 267 7.08 -14.80 -21.01
CA ASP A 267 7.28 -15.92 -21.92
C ASP A 267 6.80 -15.61 -23.36
N GLY A 268 6.28 -14.41 -23.60
CA GLY A 268 5.78 -13.94 -24.89
C GLY A 268 6.64 -12.88 -25.60
N PRO A 269 6.23 -12.44 -26.82
CA PRO A 269 6.84 -11.29 -27.47
C PRO A 269 6.80 -10.07 -26.53
N SER A 270 7.82 -9.23 -26.61
CA SER A 270 8.08 -8.20 -25.61
C SER A 270 7.01 -7.08 -25.64
N GLU A 271 5.89 -7.30 -24.95
CA GLU A 271 4.79 -6.35 -24.91
C GLU A 271 5.21 -5.09 -24.11
N PRO A 272 5.01 -3.87 -24.66
CA PRO A 272 5.49 -2.64 -24.03
C PRO A 272 5.00 -2.43 -22.59
N TYR A 273 3.79 -2.87 -22.24
CA TYR A 273 3.25 -2.73 -20.88
C TYR A 273 4.04 -3.56 -19.85
N MET A 274 4.61 -4.71 -20.24
CA MET A 274 5.37 -5.56 -19.33
C MET A 274 6.68 -4.87 -18.91
N HIS A 275 7.38 -4.24 -19.85
CA HIS A 275 8.57 -3.46 -19.53
C HIS A 275 8.24 -2.29 -18.59
N ARG A 276 7.09 -1.65 -18.78
CA ARG A 276 6.64 -0.55 -17.91
C ARG A 276 6.30 -1.06 -16.52
N TRP A 277 5.66 -2.22 -16.42
CA TRP A 277 5.40 -2.83 -15.12
C TRP A 277 6.70 -3.20 -14.41
N LEU A 278 7.69 -3.77 -15.11
CA LEU A 278 9.02 -4.02 -14.54
C LEU A 278 9.75 -2.73 -14.13
N ALA A 279 9.61 -1.65 -14.91
CA ALA A 279 10.09 -0.33 -14.53
C ALA A 279 9.42 0.16 -13.23
N ASP A 280 8.12 -0.06 -13.08
CA ASP A 280 7.37 0.25 -11.87
C ASP A 280 7.88 -0.55 -10.66
N LEU A 281 8.00 -1.87 -10.78
CA LEU A 281 8.51 -2.76 -9.72
C LEU A 281 9.94 -2.38 -9.28
N SER A 282 10.81 -2.05 -10.24
CA SER A 282 12.18 -1.63 -9.94
C SER A 282 12.24 -0.26 -9.25
N SER A 283 11.41 0.69 -9.66
CA SER A 283 11.26 1.99 -8.98
C SER A 283 10.78 1.79 -7.54
N ARG A 284 9.91 0.80 -7.32
CA ARG A 284 9.34 0.49 -6.02
C ARG A 284 10.36 -0.05 -5.03
N ARG A 285 11.29 -0.89 -5.50
CA ARG A 285 12.43 -1.33 -4.69
C ARG A 285 13.32 -0.16 -4.27
N LEU A 286 13.55 0.79 -5.18
CA LEU A 286 14.30 2.02 -4.85
C LEU A 286 13.55 2.84 -3.79
N LEU A 287 12.24 3.04 -3.95
CA LEU A 287 11.40 3.71 -2.95
C LEU A 287 11.46 3.05 -1.58
N ASN A 288 11.35 1.72 -1.52
CA ASN A 288 11.45 0.99 -0.25
C ASN A 288 12.83 1.18 0.41
N ARG A 289 13.91 1.19 -0.38
CA ARG A 289 15.25 1.52 0.11
C ARG A 289 15.33 2.95 0.63
N ILE A 290 14.78 3.93 -0.09
CA ILE A 290 14.73 5.34 0.33
C ILE A 290 13.98 5.47 1.65
N HIS A 291 12.81 4.83 1.77
CA HIS A 291 12.03 4.79 3.01
C HIS A 291 12.82 4.17 4.17
N TYR A 292 13.51 3.06 3.93
CA TYR A 292 14.34 2.42 4.95
C TYR A 292 15.51 3.31 5.39
N VAL A 293 16.24 3.91 4.44
CA VAL A 293 17.45 4.70 4.74
C VAL A 293 17.12 6.06 5.37
N LEU A 294 16.08 6.74 4.90
CA LEU A 294 15.78 8.12 5.30
C LEU A 294 14.67 8.23 6.37
N TYR A 295 13.82 7.21 6.51
CA TYR A 295 12.57 7.31 7.30
C TYR A 295 12.34 6.15 8.28
N ALA A 296 13.19 5.12 8.32
CA ALA A 296 13.01 4.02 9.27
C ALA A 296 13.12 4.51 10.72
N GLU A 297 12.19 4.07 11.56
CA GLU A 297 12.23 4.25 13.01
C GLU A 297 13.20 3.23 13.61
N ALA A 298 13.93 3.61 14.66
CA ALA A 298 14.63 2.62 15.48
C ALA A 298 13.58 1.67 16.10
N GLU A 299 13.76 0.36 15.98
CA GLU A 299 12.81 -0.61 16.53
C GLU A 299 12.63 -0.41 18.05
N PRO A 300 11.39 -0.44 18.57
CA PRO A 300 11.15 -0.36 20.00
C PRO A 300 11.64 -1.64 20.68
N GLY A 301 12.90 -1.63 21.11
CA GLY A 301 13.54 -2.79 21.75
C GLY A 301 15.07 -2.70 21.83
N THR A 302 15.72 -1.95 20.95
CA THR A 302 17.14 -1.61 21.10
C THR A 302 17.27 -0.44 22.07
N GLY A 303 17.36 -0.76 23.36
CA GLY A 303 17.72 0.19 24.38
C GLY A 303 19.07 0.84 24.08
N ASP A 304 19.12 2.14 24.36
CA ASP A 304 20.29 3.01 24.42
C ASP A 304 20.91 3.46 23.07
N ASN A 305 21.07 4.79 22.91
CA ASN A 305 21.85 5.57 21.91
C ASN A 305 21.10 6.38 20.81
N ALA A 306 19.79 6.61 20.91
CA ALA A 306 19.09 7.45 19.91
C ALA A 306 19.44 8.95 19.94
N ALA A 307 19.96 9.48 21.05
CA ALA A 307 20.34 10.89 21.16
C ALA A 307 21.71 11.19 20.53
N ASP A 308 22.71 10.33 20.74
CA ASP A 308 24.08 10.53 20.22
C ASP A 308 24.19 10.28 18.69
N ASN A 309 23.35 9.41 18.11
CA ASN A 309 23.35 9.16 16.66
C ASN A 309 22.66 10.27 15.84
N SER A 310 21.99 11.23 16.47
CA SER A 310 21.18 12.23 15.76
C SER A 310 22.00 13.27 15.00
N GLU A 311 23.16 13.68 15.53
CA GLU A 311 24.07 14.62 14.86
C GLU A 311 24.84 13.98 13.70
N GLU A 312 25.36 12.74 13.88
CA GLU A 312 26.01 11.99 12.79
C GLU A 312 25.04 11.67 11.64
N THR A 313 23.80 11.30 11.96
CA THR A 313 22.75 11.04 10.95
C THR A 313 22.39 12.32 10.19
N GLN A 314 22.34 13.48 10.85
CA GLN A 314 22.10 14.76 10.19
C GLN A 314 23.28 15.18 9.28
N SER A 315 24.52 14.91 9.70
CA SER A 315 25.71 15.23 8.90
C SER A 315 25.84 14.39 7.61
N SER A 316 25.35 13.15 7.65
CA SER A 316 25.40 12.21 6.51
C SER A 316 24.19 12.28 5.58
N LEU A 317 23.08 12.87 6.04
CA LEU A 317 21.83 13.00 5.28
C LEU A 317 22.00 13.61 3.88
N PRO A 318 22.77 14.70 3.66
CA PRO A 318 23.02 15.23 2.32
C PRO A 318 23.69 14.23 1.38
N ASN A 319 24.67 13.49 1.88
CA ASN A 319 25.41 12.50 1.10
C ASN A 319 24.51 11.31 0.72
N LEU A 320 23.69 10.85 1.67
CA LEU A 320 22.70 9.79 1.44
C LEU A 320 21.67 10.23 0.39
N ALA A 321 21.12 11.45 0.51
CA ALA A 321 20.17 11.98 -0.46
C ALA A 321 20.78 12.10 -1.86
N HIS A 322 22.02 12.57 -1.96
CA HIS A 322 22.71 12.68 -3.25
C HIS A 322 22.96 11.30 -3.89
N GLU A 323 23.37 10.31 -3.10
CA GLU A 323 23.54 8.94 -3.59
C GLU A 323 22.22 8.29 -4.02
N LEU A 324 21.14 8.49 -3.26
CA LEU A 324 19.81 8.01 -3.63
C LEU A 324 19.29 8.70 -4.90
N ASN A 325 19.54 10.00 -5.06
CA ASN A 325 19.20 10.71 -6.29
C ASN A 325 20.03 10.23 -7.49
N ARG A 326 21.31 9.91 -7.29
CA ARG A 326 22.14 9.25 -8.32
C ARG A 326 21.54 7.91 -8.75
N GLN A 327 21.04 7.11 -7.80
CA GLN A 327 20.35 5.85 -8.09
C GLN A 327 19.03 6.06 -8.84
N LEU A 328 18.28 7.12 -8.52
CA LEU A 328 17.07 7.50 -9.27
C LEU A 328 17.40 7.87 -10.72
N GLY A 329 18.43 8.69 -10.94
CA GLY A 329 18.91 9.03 -12.29
C GLY A 329 19.39 7.79 -13.06
N ALA A 330 20.15 6.91 -12.40
CA ALA A 330 20.59 5.65 -13.00
C ALA A 330 19.42 4.74 -13.38
N TRP A 331 18.41 4.60 -12.51
CA TRP A 331 17.18 3.87 -12.81
C TRP A 331 16.50 4.42 -14.08
N TYR A 332 16.32 5.74 -14.16
CA TYR A 332 15.70 6.39 -15.31
C TYR A 332 16.49 6.16 -16.61
N HIS A 333 17.83 6.29 -16.57
CA HIS A 333 18.66 6.09 -17.76
C HIS A 333 18.74 4.65 -18.24
N LEU A 334 18.60 3.68 -17.32
CA LEU A 334 18.56 2.25 -17.62
C LEU A 334 17.22 1.78 -18.21
N LEU A 335 16.18 2.61 -18.20
CA LEU A 335 14.92 2.28 -18.87
C LEU A 335 15.12 2.14 -20.39
N PRO A 336 14.53 1.11 -21.03
CA PRO A 336 14.53 0.97 -22.48
C PRO A 336 14.01 2.23 -23.18
N HIS A 337 14.61 2.60 -24.31
CA HIS A 337 14.25 3.80 -25.06
C HIS A 337 12.77 3.86 -25.45
N SER A 338 12.12 2.71 -25.64
CA SER A 338 10.69 2.61 -25.97
C SER A 338 9.74 2.99 -24.82
N ILE A 339 10.22 3.05 -23.58
CA ILE A 339 9.40 3.35 -22.39
C ILE A 339 9.99 4.49 -21.53
N ARG A 340 11.10 5.10 -21.95
CA ARG A 340 11.76 6.18 -21.22
C ARG A 340 11.22 7.52 -21.72
N PRO A 341 10.33 8.21 -20.97
CA PRO A 341 9.78 9.49 -21.39
C PRO A 341 10.85 10.58 -21.32
N ASN A 342 10.73 11.64 -22.12
CA ASN A 342 11.57 12.83 -21.95
C ASN A 342 10.99 13.71 -20.84
N LEU A 343 11.77 13.96 -19.79
CA LEU A 343 11.35 14.73 -18.61
C LEU A 343 11.24 16.24 -18.86
N GLU A 344 11.80 16.75 -19.97
CA GLU A 344 11.77 18.18 -20.32
C GLU A 344 10.49 18.59 -21.05
N ILE A 345 9.72 17.62 -21.55
CA ILE A 345 8.47 17.85 -22.27
C ILE A 345 7.30 17.22 -21.52
N PRO A 346 6.07 17.76 -21.69
CA PRO A 346 4.88 17.11 -21.15
C PRO A 346 4.75 15.66 -21.66
N PRO A 347 4.46 14.68 -20.79
CA PRO A 347 4.38 13.28 -21.20
C PRO A 347 3.23 13.03 -22.18
N ILE A 348 3.42 12.08 -23.09
CA ILE A 348 2.44 11.75 -24.12
C ILE A 348 1.62 10.55 -23.64
N GLY A 349 0.41 10.83 -23.15
CA GLY A 349 -0.52 9.80 -22.70
C GLY A 349 -0.20 9.22 -21.33
N ILE A 350 -0.98 8.20 -20.94
CA ILE A 350 -0.96 7.66 -19.58
C ILE A 350 0.36 6.97 -19.24
N ASP A 351 0.97 6.25 -20.18
CA ASP A 351 2.20 5.47 -19.95
C ASP A 351 3.38 6.36 -19.55
N ASP A 352 3.67 7.37 -20.36
CA ASP A 352 4.73 8.34 -20.07
C ASP A 352 4.43 9.09 -18.78
N THR A 353 3.15 9.43 -18.55
CA THR A 353 2.72 10.11 -17.33
C THR A 353 3.04 9.29 -16.09
N MET A 354 2.82 7.98 -16.13
CA MET A 354 3.10 7.08 -15.00
C MET A 354 4.61 6.96 -14.69
N VAL A 355 5.47 6.90 -15.71
CA VAL A 355 6.92 6.85 -15.47
C VAL A 355 7.42 8.20 -14.96
N THR A 356 6.97 9.31 -15.56
CA THR A 356 7.35 10.66 -15.16
C THR A 356 6.89 10.98 -13.73
N ILE A 357 5.66 10.63 -13.35
CA ILE A 357 5.17 10.86 -11.98
C ILE A 357 5.98 10.02 -10.98
N ARG A 358 6.33 8.76 -11.29
CA ARG A 358 7.18 7.93 -10.42
C ARG A 358 8.57 8.56 -10.23
N TYR A 359 9.17 9.10 -11.28
CA TYR A 359 10.46 9.80 -11.18
C TYR A 359 10.36 10.99 -10.22
N HIS A 360 9.40 11.89 -10.44
CA HIS A 360 9.28 13.09 -9.60
C HIS A 360 8.83 12.76 -8.17
N THR A 361 7.89 11.82 -7.95
CA THR A 361 7.50 11.41 -6.60
C THR A 361 8.68 10.79 -5.84
N THR A 362 9.54 10.02 -6.50
CA THR A 362 10.73 9.46 -5.85
C THR A 362 11.73 10.55 -5.47
N GLY A 363 11.99 11.50 -6.37
CA GLY A 363 12.85 12.65 -6.10
C GLY A 363 12.31 13.54 -4.97
N ASP A 364 11.01 13.81 -4.97
CA ASP A 364 10.34 14.53 -3.88
C ASP A 364 10.58 13.83 -2.54
N ILE A 365 10.35 12.52 -2.44
CA ILE A 365 10.57 11.75 -1.20
C ILE A 365 12.04 11.79 -0.74
N ILE A 366 13.02 11.78 -1.66
CA ILE A 366 14.45 11.88 -1.31
C ILE A 366 14.76 13.22 -0.65
N TYR A 367 14.23 14.31 -1.20
CA TYR A 367 14.58 15.67 -0.78
C TYR A 367 13.63 16.32 0.24
N ARG A 368 12.48 15.70 0.49
CA ARG A 368 11.48 16.14 1.47
C ARG A 368 12.03 16.40 2.89
N PRO A 369 13.00 15.63 3.43
CA PRO A 369 13.56 15.93 4.75
C PRO A 369 14.19 17.33 4.84
N PHE A 370 14.81 17.82 3.76
CA PHE A 370 15.42 19.15 3.72
C PHE A 370 14.37 20.25 3.66
N LEU A 371 13.29 20.04 2.89
CA LEU A 371 12.16 20.96 2.88
C LEU A 371 11.57 21.11 4.29
N TYR A 372 11.39 20.01 5.01
CA TYR A 372 10.97 20.05 6.41
C TYR A 372 11.99 20.75 7.31
N GLN A 373 13.30 20.52 7.16
CA GLN A 373 14.29 21.27 7.93
C GLN A 373 14.17 22.78 7.73
N VAL A 374 13.98 23.25 6.49
CA VAL A 374 13.78 24.68 6.19
C VAL A 374 12.49 25.21 6.82
N CYS A 375 11.39 24.48 6.70
CA CYS A 375 10.11 24.89 7.29
C CYS A 375 10.17 24.96 8.83
N ALA A 376 11.06 24.20 9.48
CA ALA A 376 11.18 24.09 10.94
C ALA A 376 11.97 25.24 11.56
N LEU A 377 12.65 26.04 10.75
CA LEU A 377 13.45 27.15 11.23
C LEU A 377 12.58 28.25 11.84
N ALA A 378 13.06 28.83 12.94
CA ALA A 378 12.41 29.99 13.54
C ALA A 378 12.41 31.17 12.55
N PRO A 379 11.34 32.00 12.54
CA PRO A 379 11.25 33.16 11.66
C PRO A 379 12.51 34.05 11.76
N GLY A 380 13.12 34.38 10.62
CA GLY A 380 14.35 35.17 10.54
C GLY A 380 15.66 34.38 10.61
N THR A 381 15.61 33.06 10.83
CA THR A 381 16.79 32.19 10.77
C THR A 381 17.10 31.85 9.31
N GLN A 382 18.33 32.08 8.85
CA GLN A 382 18.74 31.69 7.51
C GLN A 382 19.07 30.19 7.46
N PRO A 383 18.48 29.42 6.53
CA PRO A 383 18.87 28.03 6.32
C PRO A 383 20.31 27.92 5.79
N ASN A 384 20.99 26.84 6.14
CA ASN A 384 22.25 26.46 5.49
C ASN A 384 22.04 26.42 3.96
N PRO A 385 22.90 27.05 3.14
CA PRO A 385 22.79 27.04 1.68
C PRO A 385 22.61 25.64 1.07
N ALA A 386 23.29 24.62 1.61
CA ALA A 386 23.16 23.24 1.12
C ALA A 386 21.76 22.66 1.39
N THR A 387 21.20 22.91 2.57
CA THR A 387 19.84 22.50 2.94
C THR A 387 18.80 23.23 2.10
N LEU A 388 19.00 24.52 1.84
CA LEU A 388 18.12 25.31 0.98
C LEU A 388 18.11 24.80 -0.46
N GLU A 389 19.28 24.45 -1.00
CA GLU A 389 19.38 23.91 -2.36
C GLU A 389 18.68 22.54 -2.48
N ASN A 390 18.90 21.64 -1.53
CA ASN A 390 18.16 20.37 -1.49
C ASN A 390 16.64 20.57 -1.31
N ALA A 391 16.21 21.57 -0.54
CA ALA A 391 14.79 21.90 -0.43
C ALA A 391 14.20 22.42 -1.75
N ARG A 392 14.97 23.16 -2.57
CA ARG A 392 14.55 23.56 -3.92
C ARG A 392 14.38 22.35 -4.84
N GLN A 393 15.29 21.38 -4.79
CA GLN A 393 15.14 20.13 -5.53
C GLN A 393 13.82 19.42 -5.20
N CYS A 394 13.42 19.38 -3.91
CA CYS A 394 12.11 18.86 -3.51
C CYS A 394 10.96 19.63 -4.17
N LEU A 395 11.01 20.96 -4.19
CA LEU A 395 9.98 21.81 -4.80
C LEU A 395 9.94 21.64 -6.33
N ASP A 396 11.08 21.48 -6.99
CA ASP A 396 11.15 21.24 -8.44
C ASP A 396 10.48 19.90 -8.80
N HIS A 397 10.75 18.85 -8.02
CA HIS A 397 10.05 17.57 -8.16
C HIS A 397 8.54 17.71 -7.89
N GLY A 398 8.13 18.39 -6.81
CA GLY A 398 6.72 18.66 -6.52
C GLY A 398 6.00 19.47 -7.61
N GLY A 399 6.70 20.43 -8.20
CA GLY A 399 6.26 21.22 -9.35
C GLY A 399 6.02 20.36 -10.59
N GLY A 400 6.85 19.33 -10.80
CA GLY A 400 6.66 18.32 -11.86
C GLY A 400 5.45 17.42 -11.65
N ILE A 401 5.08 17.08 -10.41
CA ILE A 401 3.95 16.17 -10.10
C ILE A 401 2.59 16.82 -10.35
N THR A 402 2.41 18.07 -9.91
CA THR A 402 1.13 18.78 -9.93
C THR A 402 0.45 18.83 -11.32
N PRO A 403 1.13 19.20 -12.43
CA PRO A 403 0.51 19.23 -13.76
C PRO A 403 0.14 17.82 -14.25
N LEU A 404 0.90 16.79 -13.86
CA LEU A 404 0.64 15.40 -14.23
C LEU A 404 -0.66 14.90 -13.61
N ILE A 405 -0.82 15.10 -12.29
CA ILE A 405 -2.07 14.74 -11.60
C ILE A 405 -3.26 15.47 -12.23
N ARG A 406 -3.11 16.76 -12.56
CA ARG A 406 -4.16 17.53 -13.24
C ARG A 406 -4.49 16.96 -14.62
N SER A 407 -3.50 16.47 -15.36
CA SER A 407 -3.70 15.79 -16.64
C SER A 407 -4.47 14.47 -16.46
N LEU A 408 -4.06 13.65 -15.49
CA LEU A 408 -4.71 12.37 -15.17
C LEU A 408 -6.18 12.56 -14.76
N LEU A 409 -6.47 13.56 -13.93
CA LEU A 409 -7.83 13.85 -13.49
C LEU A 409 -8.73 14.43 -14.61
N LYS A 410 -8.15 14.90 -15.72
CA LYS A 410 -8.88 15.49 -16.86
C LYS A 410 -9.26 14.48 -17.95
N ILE A 411 -8.97 13.18 -17.80
CA ILE A 411 -9.40 12.13 -18.75
C ILE A 411 -10.87 11.69 -18.54
N GLY A 412 -11.60 12.30 -17.61
CA GLY A 412 -13.01 11.96 -17.33
C GLY A 412 -13.98 13.13 -17.27
N CYS A 413 -13.70 14.28 -17.91
CA CYS A 413 -14.73 15.32 -18.05
C CYS A 413 -15.53 15.03 -19.33
N PRO A 414 -16.80 14.61 -19.25
CA PRO A 414 -17.63 14.59 -20.44
C PRO A 414 -17.70 16.02 -20.96
N GLN A 415 -17.34 16.20 -22.23
CA GLN A 415 -17.75 17.37 -22.99
C GLN A 415 -19.29 17.32 -22.97
N GLY A 416 -19.90 18.08 -22.05
CA GLY A 416 -21.33 18.33 -22.07
C GLY A 416 -21.69 19.07 -23.37
N PRO A 417 -22.93 18.89 -23.86
CA PRO A 417 -23.38 19.44 -25.13
C PRO A 417 -23.31 20.96 -25.21
#